data_AF-A0A8H3H4B0-F1
#
_entry.id   AF-A0A8H3H4B0-F1
#
_cell.length_a   1.000
_cell.length_b   1.000
_cell.length_c   1.000
_cell.angle_alpha   90.00
_cell.angle_beta   90.00
_cell.angle_gamma   90.00
#
_symmetry.space_group_name_H-M   'P 1'
#
loop_
_entity.id
_entity.type
_entity.pdbx_description
1 polymer ?
#
loop_
_entity_poly.entity_id
_entity_poly.type
_entity_poly.pdbx_seq_one_letter_code
_entity_poly.pdbx_strand_id
1 'polypeptide(L)'
;MSEKVGAYGNKAADAGFRRKWDTEEYAKKAKEKDEEERKRMQENDELMKKGKRPRKRKEDLPKPTELMKQREHDLELDKNLNKTMIVQNAGGRGPGQPGFYCDLCQRTLKDTSAYLDHVNSRQHLRRLGQTTQIARSTLDQVRARIALLREKTKEASTARSFDFEKRLQEVRDLEEQARAEKRRRKQEKNKPAETMVVEKTEEDESMATMMGFGGFGSSKK
;
A
#
# COMPACT_ATOMS: atom_id res chain seq x y z
N MET A 1 -28.90 -28.30 -42.63
CA MET A 1 -28.84 -26.95 -42.01
C MET A 1 -29.96 -26.13 -42.62
N SER A 2 -31.11 -26.04 -41.96
CA SER A 2 -32.22 -25.18 -42.40
C SER A 2 -32.09 -23.86 -41.64
N GLU A 3 -31.81 -22.78 -42.35
CA GLU A 3 -31.71 -21.45 -41.74
C GLU A 3 -33.12 -21.01 -41.29
N LYS A 4 -33.33 -20.91 -39.97
CA LYS A 4 -34.56 -20.33 -39.40
C LYS A 4 -34.58 -18.83 -39.64
N VAL A 5 -35.20 -18.43 -40.75
CA VAL A 5 -35.53 -17.04 -41.06
C VAL A 5 -36.82 -16.68 -40.33
N GLY A 6 -36.81 -15.59 -39.56
CA GLY A 6 -38.00 -15.05 -38.91
C GLY A 6 -38.98 -14.43 -39.92
N ALA A 7 -40.25 -14.34 -39.55
CA ALA A 7 -41.39 -14.02 -40.44
C ALA A 7 -41.31 -12.69 -41.22
N TYR A 8 -40.33 -11.81 -40.96
CA TYR A 8 -40.18 -10.52 -41.63
C TYR A 8 -38.81 -10.31 -42.31
N GLY A 9 -38.11 -11.38 -42.71
CA GLY A 9 -36.94 -11.29 -43.59
C GLY A 9 -35.70 -10.54 -43.05
N ASN A 10 -35.82 -9.87 -41.90
CA ASN A 10 -34.72 -9.20 -41.24
C ASN A 10 -33.86 -10.24 -40.52
N LYS A 11 -32.70 -10.57 -41.11
CA LYS A 11 -31.58 -11.15 -40.36
C LYS A 11 -31.28 -10.18 -39.23
N ALA A 12 -31.48 -10.61 -37.98
CA ALA A 12 -31.07 -9.84 -36.81
C ALA A 12 -29.60 -9.45 -37.00
N ALA A 13 -29.32 -8.15 -37.05
CA ALA A 13 -27.97 -7.63 -37.18
C ALA A 13 -27.11 -8.28 -36.09
N ASP A 14 -26.02 -8.88 -36.55
CA ASP A 14 -25.15 -9.81 -35.83
C ASP A 14 -24.82 -9.32 -34.41
N ALA A 15 -24.97 -10.20 -33.43
CA ALA A 15 -24.49 -10.02 -32.06
C ALA A 15 -22.95 -10.05 -32.00
N GLY A 16 -22.27 -9.28 -32.85
CA GLY A 16 -20.82 -9.20 -33.01
C GLY A 16 -20.10 -8.56 -31.83
N PHE A 17 -20.84 -8.03 -30.85
CA PHE A 17 -20.28 -7.54 -29.58
C PHE A 17 -20.01 -8.66 -28.57
N ARG A 18 -20.50 -9.88 -28.83
CA ARG A 18 -20.24 -11.06 -27.99
C ARG A 18 -19.02 -11.80 -28.53
N ARG A 19 -18.03 -12.06 -27.67
CA ARG A 19 -16.88 -12.90 -28.00
C ARG A 19 -17.39 -14.27 -28.48
N LYS A 20 -17.28 -14.52 -29.78
CA LYS A 20 -17.54 -15.83 -30.39
C LYS A 20 -16.31 -16.68 -30.10
N TRP A 21 -16.47 -17.73 -29.31
CA TRP A 21 -15.39 -18.67 -29.01
C TRP A 21 -15.13 -19.49 -30.27
N ASP A 22 -13.86 -19.60 -30.69
CA ASP A 22 -13.49 -20.45 -31.82
C ASP A 22 -13.57 -21.92 -31.41
N THR A 23 -14.69 -22.57 -31.73
CA THR A 23 -14.95 -23.97 -31.39
C THR A 23 -13.87 -24.93 -31.91
N GLU A 24 -13.22 -24.61 -33.03
CA GLU A 24 -12.20 -25.47 -33.62
C GLU A 24 -10.88 -25.39 -32.85
N GLU A 25 -10.47 -24.18 -32.46
CA GLU A 25 -9.28 -23.97 -31.63
C GLU A 25 -9.42 -24.65 -30.26
N TYR A 26 -10.59 -24.52 -29.63
CA TYR A 26 -10.85 -25.17 -28.34
C TYR A 26 -10.97 -26.69 -28.48
N ALA A 27 -11.52 -27.21 -29.59
CA ALA A 27 -11.54 -28.64 -29.86
C ALA A 27 -10.13 -29.21 -30.11
N LYS A 28 -9.25 -28.46 -30.79
CA LYS A 28 -7.83 -28.84 -30.96
C LYS A 28 -7.10 -28.86 -29.62
N LYS A 29 -7.25 -27.80 -28.81
CA LYS A 29 -6.68 -27.75 -27.44
C LYS A 29 -7.19 -28.85 -26.53
N ALA A 30 -8.46 -29.26 -26.67
CA ALA A 30 -9.02 -30.38 -25.91
C ALA A 30 -8.38 -31.70 -26.34
N LYS A 31 -8.28 -31.96 -27.66
CA LYS A 31 -7.62 -33.16 -28.19
C LYS A 31 -6.15 -33.25 -27.79
N GLU A 32 -5.42 -32.14 -27.85
CA GLU A 32 -4.03 -32.07 -27.40
C GLU A 32 -3.89 -32.45 -25.92
N LYS A 33 -4.78 -31.92 -25.05
CA LYS A 33 -4.81 -32.29 -23.63
C LYS A 33 -5.12 -33.78 -23.42
N ASP A 34 -6.09 -34.33 -24.16
CA ASP A 34 -6.46 -35.74 -24.06
C ASP A 34 -5.33 -36.67 -24.56
N GLU A 35 -4.58 -36.25 -25.59
CA GLU A 35 -3.41 -36.97 -26.08
C GLU A 35 -2.24 -36.91 -25.11
N GLU A 36 -1.98 -35.75 -24.51
CA GLU A 36 -0.99 -35.60 -23.44
C GLU A 36 -1.34 -36.48 -22.24
N GLU A 37 -2.59 -36.49 -21.79
CA GLU A 37 -3.04 -37.31 -20.67
C GLU A 37 -2.94 -38.81 -20.98
N ARG A 38 -3.29 -39.24 -22.20
CA ARG A 38 -3.12 -40.63 -22.64
C ARG A 38 -1.67 -41.07 -22.70
N LYS A 39 -0.78 -40.26 -23.29
CA LYS A 39 0.67 -40.53 -23.31
C LYS A 39 1.22 -40.65 -21.87
N ARG A 40 0.73 -39.80 -20.97
CA ARG A 40 1.11 -39.82 -19.54
C ARG A 40 0.63 -41.05 -18.80
N MET A 41 -0.58 -41.54 -19.09
CA MET A 41 -1.07 -42.80 -18.51
C MET A 41 -0.22 -43.97 -19.01
N GLN A 42 0.08 -44.03 -20.31
CA GLN A 42 0.96 -45.06 -20.89
C GLN A 42 2.36 -45.03 -20.25
N GLU A 43 2.97 -43.85 -20.10
CA GLU A 43 4.27 -43.71 -19.41
C GLU A 43 4.21 -44.17 -17.95
N ASN A 44 3.13 -43.87 -17.23
CA ASN A 44 2.95 -44.30 -15.84
C ASN A 44 2.72 -45.82 -15.75
N ASP A 45 1.95 -46.41 -16.66
CA ASP A 45 1.72 -47.85 -16.73
C ASP A 45 3.01 -48.61 -17.05
N GLU A 46 3.84 -48.08 -17.95
CA GLU A 46 5.18 -48.61 -18.20
C GLU A 46 6.11 -48.51 -16.99
N LEU A 47 6.06 -47.40 -16.24
CA LEU A 47 6.84 -47.23 -15.01
C LEU A 47 6.37 -48.20 -13.92
N MET A 48 5.05 -48.40 -13.79
CA MET A 48 4.46 -49.38 -12.87
C MET A 48 4.85 -50.81 -13.25
N LYS A 49 4.84 -51.14 -14.56
CA LYS A 49 5.34 -52.42 -15.07
C LYS A 49 6.83 -52.64 -14.78
N LYS A 50 7.61 -51.55 -14.73
CA LYS A 50 9.02 -51.54 -14.32
C LYS A 50 9.21 -51.45 -12.79
N GLY A 51 8.14 -51.54 -11.99
CA GLY A 51 8.17 -51.48 -10.52
C GLY A 51 8.48 -50.11 -9.92
N LYS A 52 8.48 -49.05 -10.74
CA LYS A 52 8.77 -47.66 -10.32
C LYS A 52 7.47 -46.91 -10.06
N ARG A 53 7.52 -45.94 -9.13
CA ARG A 53 6.37 -45.10 -8.81
C ARG A 53 5.97 -44.21 -10.01
N PRO A 54 4.66 -43.94 -10.21
CA PRO A 54 4.18 -43.05 -11.27
C PRO A 54 4.82 -41.66 -11.18
N ARG A 55 5.14 -41.07 -12.33
CA ARG A 55 5.79 -39.76 -12.41
C ARG A 55 4.76 -38.68 -12.09
N LYS A 56 4.84 -38.09 -10.90
CA LYS A 56 4.03 -36.92 -10.52
C LYS A 56 4.27 -35.76 -11.50
N ARG A 57 3.21 -35.01 -11.82
CA ARG A 57 3.28 -33.78 -12.65
C ARG A 57 4.28 -32.82 -12.00
N LYS A 58 5.44 -32.64 -12.62
CA LYS A 58 6.36 -31.54 -12.31
C LYS A 58 6.15 -30.54 -13.43
N GLU A 59 5.69 -29.34 -13.08
CA GLU A 59 5.83 -28.20 -13.98
C GLU A 59 7.34 -28.07 -14.25
N ASP A 60 7.74 -28.10 -15.52
CA ASP A 60 9.12 -27.91 -15.95
C ASP A 60 9.48 -26.43 -15.78
N LEU A 61 9.64 -26.05 -14.52
CA LEU A 61 10.13 -24.75 -14.14
C LEU A 61 11.62 -24.69 -14.49
N PRO A 62 12.11 -23.54 -15.00
CA PRO A 62 13.52 -23.37 -15.31
C PRO A 62 14.38 -23.76 -14.10
N LYS A 63 15.51 -24.42 -14.39
CA LYS A 63 16.45 -24.80 -13.35
C LYS A 63 16.87 -23.53 -12.61
N PRO A 64 16.87 -23.52 -11.27
CA PRO A 64 17.26 -22.33 -10.51
C PRO A 64 18.68 -21.91 -10.89
N THR A 65 18.82 -20.75 -11.50
CA THR A 65 20.12 -20.21 -11.96
C THR A 65 20.79 -19.38 -10.88
N GLU A 66 20.03 -18.88 -9.90
CA GLU A 66 20.55 -17.94 -8.89
C GLU A 66 20.46 -18.46 -7.44
N LEU A 67 21.40 -18.02 -6.61
CA LEU A 67 21.35 -18.20 -5.15
C LEU A 67 20.32 -17.24 -4.52
N MET A 68 19.89 -17.53 -3.30
CA MET A 68 18.93 -16.69 -2.59
C MET A 68 19.52 -15.30 -2.36
N LYS A 69 18.88 -14.26 -2.93
CA LYS A 69 19.27 -12.86 -2.76
C LYS A 69 18.46 -12.20 -1.63
N GLN A 70 19.03 -11.17 -1.02
CA GLN A 70 18.28 -10.31 -0.10
C GLN A 70 17.22 -9.53 -0.90
N ARG A 71 16.03 -9.34 -0.33
CA ARG A 71 14.97 -8.53 -0.96
C ARG A 71 15.37 -7.05 -0.93
N GLU A 72 15.22 -6.38 -2.07
CA GLU A 72 15.52 -4.94 -2.23
C GLU A 72 14.29 -4.06 -1.97
N HIS A 73 13.09 -4.63 -2.04
CA HIS A 73 11.83 -3.93 -1.84
C HIS A 73 11.10 -4.46 -0.60
N ASP A 74 10.47 -3.55 0.12
CA ASP A 74 9.59 -3.88 1.22
C ASP A 74 8.30 -4.53 0.69
N LEU A 75 7.76 -5.48 1.45
CA LEU A 75 6.57 -6.24 1.05
C LEU A 75 5.27 -5.46 1.31
N GLU A 76 5.40 -4.23 1.81
CA GLU A 76 4.31 -3.28 2.04
C GLU A 76 3.10 -3.94 2.72
N LEU A 77 3.37 -4.73 3.77
CA LEU A 77 2.37 -5.51 4.52
C LEU A 77 1.31 -4.61 5.17
N ASP A 78 1.66 -3.34 5.40
CA ASP A 78 0.85 -2.38 6.15
C ASP A 78 -0.17 -1.62 5.28
N LYS A 79 -0.14 -1.80 3.95
CA LYS A 79 -0.99 -1.05 2.99
C LYS A 79 -2.47 -1.06 3.31
N ASN A 80 -2.93 -2.19 3.87
CA ASN A 80 -4.34 -2.50 4.10
C ASN A 80 -4.72 -2.43 5.58
N LEU A 81 -3.85 -1.89 6.45
CA LEU A 81 -4.20 -1.66 7.84
C LEU A 81 -5.36 -0.66 7.92
N ASN A 82 -6.40 -1.03 8.66
CA ASN A 82 -7.60 -0.23 8.93
C ASN A 82 -8.40 0.21 7.69
N LYS A 83 -8.17 -0.40 6.51
CA LYS A 83 -8.94 -0.11 5.29
C LYS A 83 -9.92 -1.24 4.98
N THR A 84 -11.17 -0.90 4.71
CA THR A 84 -12.17 -1.85 4.20
C THR A 84 -12.06 -1.93 2.68
N MET A 85 -11.82 -3.12 2.14
CA MET A 85 -11.74 -3.35 0.69
C MET A 85 -13.00 -4.07 0.19
N ILE A 86 -13.55 -3.59 -0.93
CA ILE A 86 -14.66 -4.24 -1.63
C ILE A 86 -14.10 -5.41 -2.43
N VAL A 87 -14.62 -6.61 -2.20
CA VAL A 87 -14.19 -7.83 -2.88
C VAL A 87 -14.75 -7.85 -4.30
N GLN A 88 -13.91 -7.57 -5.30
CA GLN A 88 -14.34 -7.49 -6.70
C GLN A 88 -14.44 -8.86 -7.39
N ASN A 89 -13.76 -9.88 -6.84
CA ASN A 89 -13.74 -11.23 -7.43
C ASN A 89 -14.57 -12.21 -6.59
N ALA A 90 -15.62 -12.81 -7.15
CA ALA A 90 -16.39 -13.84 -6.43
C ALA A 90 -15.67 -15.21 -6.38
N GLY A 91 -14.64 -15.41 -7.22
CA GLY A 91 -13.97 -16.70 -7.42
C GLY A 91 -12.96 -17.11 -6.34
N GLY A 92 -12.79 -16.34 -5.26
CA GLY A 92 -11.91 -16.67 -4.12
C GLY A 92 -10.40 -16.75 -4.41
N ARG A 93 -9.98 -16.65 -5.69
CA ARG A 93 -8.58 -16.68 -6.14
C ARG A 93 -8.37 -15.55 -7.14
N GLY A 94 -7.35 -14.71 -6.90
CA GLY A 94 -6.96 -13.63 -7.81
C GLY A 94 -6.83 -12.26 -7.13
N PRO A 95 -6.38 -11.25 -7.88
CA PRO A 95 -6.26 -9.88 -7.39
C PRO A 95 -7.64 -9.35 -6.98
N GLY A 96 -7.70 -8.60 -5.87
CA GLY A 96 -8.96 -8.05 -5.33
C GLY A 96 -9.68 -8.94 -4.31
N GLN A 97 -9.06 -10.04 -3.86
CA GLN A 97 -9.47 -10.71 -2.63
C GLN A 97 -8.90 -10.02 -1.39
N PRO A 98 -9.56 -10.11 -0.23
CA PRO A 98 -9.00 -9.66 1.03
C PRO A 98 -7.81 -10.57 1.39
N GLY A 99 -6.63 -9.98 1.53
CA GLY A 99 -5.37 -10.66 1.87
C GLY A 99 -4.19 -10.18 1.02
N PHE A 100 -3.04 -10.83 1.22
CA PHE A 100 -1.83 -10.62 0.44
C PHE A 100 -1.86 -11.49 -0.82
N TYR A 101 -1.69 -10.86 -1.98
CA TYR A 101 -1.66 -11.55 -3.27
C TYR A 101 -0.23 -11.71 -3.76
N CYS A 102 0.10 -12.93 -4.22
CA CYS A 102 1.36 -13.20 -4.90
C CYS A 102 1.12 -13.38 -6.41
N ASP A 103 1.66 -12.46 -7.22
CA ASP A 103 1.48 -12.45 -8.68
C ASP A 103 2.06 -13.71 -9.35
N LEU A 104 3.25 -14.13 -8.92
CA LEU A 104 3.98 -15.28 -9.47
C LEU A 104 3.27 -16.60 -9.20
N CYS A 105 2.59 -16.70 -8.07
CA CYS A 105 1.89 -17.92 -7.66
C CYS A 105 0.40 -17.89 -7.94
N GLN A 106 -0.15 -16.71 -8.26
CA GLN A 106 -1.58 -16.45 -8.39
C GLN A 106 -2.39 -16.97 -7.20
N ARG A 107 -1.82 -16.81 -5.99
CA ARG A 107 -2.43 -17.26 -4.72
C ARG A 107 -2.62 -16.08 -3.79
N THR A 108 -3.76 -16.09 -3.11
CA THR A 108 -4.14 -15.14 -2.08
C THR A 108 -3.93 -15.79 -0.72
N LEU A 109 -3.27 -15.09 0.19
CA LEU A 109 -2.98 -15.54 1.55
C LEU A 109 -3.55 -14.53 2.52
N LYS A 110 -4.28 -15.01 3.53
CA LYS A 110 -5.04 -14.15 4.45
C LYS A 110 -4.14 -13.55 5.54
N ASP A 111 -3.14 -14.30 5.96
CA ASP A 111 -2.24 -13.94 7.06
C ASP A 111 -0.87 -13.44 6.54
N THR A 112 -0.24 -12.56 7.31
CA THR A 112 1.11 -12.05 7.03
C THR A 112 2.16 -13.15 7.13
N SER A 113 2.10 -14.01 8.15
CA SER A 113 3.01 -15.14 8.34
C SER A 113 2.91 -16.13 7.17
N ALA A 114 1.69 -16.48 6.78
CA ALA A 114 1.45 -17.36 5.65
C ALA A 114 2.00 -16.77 4.34
N TYR A 115 1.86 -15.45 4.13
CA TYR A 115 2.45 -14.76 2.99
C TYR A 115 3.99 -14.78 3.02
N LEU A 116 4.61 -14.53 4.17
CA LEU A 116 6.07 -14.60 4.32
C LEU A 116 6.62 -16.02 4.07
N ASP A 117 5.96 -17.03 4.62
CA ASP A 117 6.31 -18.44 4.42
C ASP A 117 6.13 -18.84 2.95
N HIS A 118 5.10 -18.32 2.29
CA HIS A 118 4.88 -18.54 0.87
C HIS A 118 5.99 -17.96 0.00
N VAL A 119 6.38 -16.70 0.23
CA VAL A 119 7.46 -16.06 -0.54
C VAL A 119 8.80 -16.77 -0.29
N ASN A 120 9.03 -17.29 0.92
CA ASN A 120 10.22 -18.08 1.25
C ASN A 120 10.11 -19.57 0.85
N SER A 121 8.96 -20.01 0.31
CA SER A 121 8.76 -21.40 -0.03
C SER A 121 9.58 -21.81 -1.27
N ARG A 122 10.07 -23.05 -1.27
CA ARG A 122 10.81 -23.65 -2.41
C ARG A 122 10.02 -23.58 -3.72
N GLN A 123 8.69 -23.61 -3.65
CA GLN A 123 7.82 -23.55 -4.84
C GLN A 123 7.84 -22.15 -5.46
N HIS A 124 7.73 -21.11 -4.63
CA HIS A 124 7.79 -19.73 -5.08
C HIS A 124 9.19 -19.37 -5.59
N LEU A 125 10.23 -19.71 -4.82
CA LEU A 125 11.63 -19.47 -5.24
C LEU A 125 11.99 -20.22 -6.53
N ARG A 126 11.47 -21.43 -6.73
CA ARG A 126 11.64 -22.15 -8.00
C ARG A 126 10.99 -21.44 -9.18
N ARG A 127 9.83 -20.80 -8.98
CA ARG A 127 9.17 -19.97 -10.01
C ARG A 127 9.97 -18.70 -10.32
N LEU A 128 10.64 -18.13 -9.32
CA LEU A 128 11.61 -17.04 -9.47
C LEU A 128 12.93 -17.46 -10.12
N GLY A 129 13.24 -18.76 -10.16
CA GLY A 129 14.56 -19.24 -10.59
C GLY A 129 15.66 -19.14 -9.53
N GLN A 130 15.29 -18.96 -8.26
CA GLN A 130 16.21 -18.92 -7.12
C GLN A 130 16.23 -20.22 -6.33
N THR A 131 17.38 -20.56 -5.76
CA THR A 131 17.51 -21.65 -4.79
C THR A 131 17.24 -21.16 -3.36
N THR A 132 16.98 -22.08 -2.44
CA THR A 132 16.93 -21.79 -0.98
C THR A 132 18.32 -21.71 -0.34
N GLN A 133 19.38 -21.86 -1.12
CA GLN A 133 20.74 -21.86 -0.60
C GLN A 133 21.28 -20.42 -0.63
N ILE A 134 21.83 -20.00 0.49
CA ILE A 134 22.45 -18.68 0.67
C ILE A 134 23.95 -18.83 0.41
N ALA A 135 24.56 -17.84 -0.25
CA ALA A 135 26.01 -17.79 -0.41
C ALA A 135 26.71 -17.61 0.95
N ARG A 136 27.87 -18.25 1.13
CA ARG A 136 28.71 -18.02 2.33
C ARG A 136 29.32 -16.62 2.23
N SER A 137 29.29 -15.88 3.34
CA SER A 137 29.86 -14.54 3.40
C SER A 137 31.39 -14.57 3.42
N THR A 138 32.02 -13.58 2.77
CA THR A 138 33.47 -13.35 2.85
C THR A 138 33.81 -12.39 3.99
N LEU A 139 35.07 -12.35 4.42
CA LEU A 139 35.52 -11.44 5.49
C LEU A 139 35.28 -9.97 5.14
N ASP A 140 35.50 -9.58 3.89
CA ASP A 140 35.31 -8.20 3.44
C ASP A 140 33.84 -7.78 3.46
N GLN A 141 32.93 -8.69 3.09
CA GLN A 141 31.48 -8.45 3.19
C GLN A 141 31.05 -8.24 4.64
N VAL A 142 31.63 -8.99 5.59
CA VAL A 142 31.36 -8.83 7.02
C VAL A 142 31.86 -7.48 7.52
N ARG A 143 33.08 -7.07 7.14
CA ARG A 143 33.64 -5.75 7.50
C ARG A 143 32.78 -4.60 6.96
N ALA A 144 32.38 -4.67 5.68
CA ALA A 144 31.50 -3.68 5.08
C ALA A 144 30.14 -3.62 5.78
N ARG A 145 29.56 -4.78 6.14
CA ARG A 145 28.28 -4.83 6.86
C ARG A 145 28.38 -4.21 8.25
N ILE A 146 29.48 -4.46 8.98
CA ILE A 146 29.71 -3.87 10.30
C ILE A 146 29.87 -2.35 10.19
N ALA A 147 30.57 -1.85 9.17
CA ALA A 147 30.69 -0.40 8.93
C ALA A 147 29.33 0.25 8.69
N LEU A 148 28.52 -0.32 7.78
CA LEU A 148 27.15 0.16 7.52
C LEU A 148 26.26 0.13 8.76
N LEU A 149 26.38 -0.92 9.60
CA LEU A 149 25.62 -0.98 10.85
C LEU A 149 26.06 0.08 11.84
N ARG A 150 27.37 0.35 11.96
CA ARG A 150 27.90 1.42 12.82
C ARG A 150 27.41 2.80 12.37
N GLU A 151 27.38 3.06 11.08
CA GLU A 151 26.84 4.31 10.53
C GLU A 151 25.35 4.44 10.82
N LYS A 152 24.55 3.41 10.54
CA LYS A 152 23.11 3.42 10.86
C LYS A 152 22.82 3.60 12.35
N THR A 153 23.61 2.97 13.24
CA THR A 153 23.44 3.17 14.69
C THR A 153 23.85 4.57 15.12
N LYS A 154 24.91 5.14 14.51
CA LYS A 154 25.31 6.53 14.76
C LYS A 154 24.23 7.49 14.30
N GLU A 155 23.73 7.35 13.07
CA GLU A 155 22.62 8.15 12.53
C GLU A 155 21.37 8.06 13.40
N ALA A 156 20.98 6.86 13.82
CA ALA A 156 19.85 6.67 14.74
C ALA A 156 20.10 7.32 16.12
N SER A 157 21.33 7.27 16.64
CA SER A 157 21.68 7.93 17.90
C SER A 157 21.68 9.45 17.78
N THR A 158 22.21 9.99 16.66
CA THR A 158 22.21 11.42 16.38
C THR A 158 20.80 11.93 16.11
N ALA A 159 19.97 11.19 15.37
CA ALA A 159 18.57 11.57 15.13
C ALA A 159 17.81 11.68 16.45
N ARG A 160 18.02 10.74 17.37
CA ARG A 160 17.44 10.81 18.73
C ARG A 160 17.93 12.02 19.52
N SER A 161 19.22 12.38 19.45
CA SER A 161 19.72 13.57 20.15
C SER A 161 19.23 14.87 19.52
N PHE A 162 19.17 14.95 18.18
CA PHE A 162 18.70 16.12 17.46
C PHE A 162 17.19 16.35 17.61
N ASP A 163 16.37 15.30 17.72
CA ASP A 163 14.91 15.45 17.84
C ASP A 163 14.46 16.06 19.17
N PHE A 164 15.20 15.87 20.29
CA PHE A 164 14.79 16.47 21.57
C PHE A 164 15.10 17.96 21.65
N GLU A 165 16.31 18.37 21.27
CA GLU A 165 16.69 19.79 21.29
C GLU A 165 15.93 20.59 20.24
N LYS A 166 15.75 20.06 19.02
CA LYS A 166 14.98 20.72 17.97
C LYS A 166 13.50 20.85 18.33
N ARG A 167 12.87 19.81 18.89
CA ARG A 167 11.48 19.93 19.39
C ARG A 167 11.35 20.94 20.52
N LEU A 168 12.33 21.02 21.43
CA LEU A 168 12.32 22.04 22.49
C LEU A 168 12.49 23.46 21.94
N GLN A 169 13.34 23.64 20.92
CA GLN A 169 13.49 24.91 20.22
C GLN A 169 12.21 25.28 19.45
N GLU A 170 11.62 24.37 18.69
CA GLU A 170 10.35 24.58 17.98
C GLU A 170 9.21 24.94 18.94
N VAL A 171 9.11 24.28 20.10
CA VAL A 171 8.11 24.61 21.12
C VAL A 171 8.35 26.01 21.70
N ARG A 172 9.60 26.39 21.97
CA ARG A 172 9.95 27.74 22.45
C ARG A 172 9.64 28.81 21.40
N ASP A 173 10.01 28.58 20.15
CA ASP A 173 9.78 29.51 19.04
C ASP A 173 8.28 29.71 18.80
N LEU A 174 7.48 28.64 18.84
CA LEU A 174 6.02 28.72 18.76
C LEU A 174 5.41 29.48 19.94
N GLU A 175 5.94 29.29 21.15
CA GLU A 175 5.48 30.01 22.33
C GLU A 175 5.84 31.51 22.25
N GLU A 176 7.04 31.84 21.77
CA GLU A 176 7.49 33.21 21.56
C GLU A 176 6.68 33.92 20.46
N GLN A 177 6.40 33.23 19.35
CA GLN A 177 5.51 33.73 18.31
C GLN A 177 4.10 33.98 18.84
N ALA A 178 3.54 33.05 19.62
CA ALA A 178 2.23 33.22 20.24
C ALA A 178 2.21 34.39 21.26
N ARG A 179 3.29 34.59 22.02
CA ARG A 179 3.43 35.75 22.92
C ARG A 179 3.55 37.06 22.14
N ALA A 180 4.33 37.08 21.05
CA ALA A 180 4.49 38.24 20.19
C ALA A 180 3.16 38.61 19.51
N GLU A 181 2.42 37.64 18.99
CA GLU A 181 1.11 37.85 18.39
C GLU A 181 0.08 38.38 19.41
N LYS A 182 0.08 37.83 20.64
CA LYS A 182 -0.72 38.37 21.75
C LYS A 182 -0.34 39.82 22.10
N ARG A 183 0.95 40.16 22.07
CA ARG A 183 1.43 41.53 22.32
C ARG A 183 1.00 42.48 21.19
N ARG A 184 1.15 42.07 19.92
CA ARG A 184 0.70 42.85 18.75
C ARG A 184 -0.81 43.09 18.79
N ARG A 185 -1.60 42.05 19.07
CA ARG A 185 -3.06 42.15 19.22
C ARG A 185 -3.49 43.06 20.37
N LYS A 186 -2.72 43.12 21.48
CA LYS A 186 -2.96 44.08 22.58
C LYS A 186 -2.59 45.50 22.17
N GLN A 187 -1.48 45.70 21.47
CA GLN A 187 -1.07 47.02 20.98
C GLN A 187 -2.06 47.55 19.94
N GLU A 188 -2.57 46.73 19.04
CA GLU A 188 -3.61 47.14 18.07
C GLU A 188 -4.92 47.53 18.74
N LYS A 189 -5.30 46.87 19.84
CA LYS A 189 -6.47 47.25 20.66
C LYS A 189 -6.25 48.52 21.48
N ASN A 190 -5.00 48.79 21.87
CA ASN A 190 -4.62 49.97 22.67
C ASN A 190 -4.13 51.15 21.82
N LYS A 191 -4.07 51.01 20.48
CA LYS A 191 -3.88 52.18 19.62
C LYS A 191 -5.13 53.04 19.75
N PRO A 192 -5.01 54.29 20.23
CA PRO A 192 -6.13 55.21 20.16
C PRO A 192 -6.52 55.35 18.69
N ALA A 193 -7.81 55.35 18.40
CA ALA A 193 -8.34 55.62 17.07
C ALA A 193 -8.00 57.07 16.68
N GLU A 194 -6.77 57.31 16.24
CA GLU A 194 -6.26 58.62 15.81
C GLU A 194 -6.72 58.98 14.39
N THR A 195 -7.90 58.51 13.97
CA THR A 195 -8.64 58.98 12.79
C THR A 195 -10.17 58.85 12.99
N MET A 196 -10.69 59.23 14.15
CA MET A 196 -12.10 59.62 14.30
C MET A 196 -12.17 60.80 15.28
N VAL A 197 -11.91 62.00 14.76
CA VAL A 197 -12.37 63.24 15.39
C VAL A 197 -13.89 63.25 15.23
N VAL A 198 -14.61 62.63 16.18
CA VAL A 198 -16.03 62.87 16.39
C VAL A 198 -16.10 64.00 17.41
N GLU A 199 -16.70 65.12 17.01
CA GLU A 199 -17.07 66.22 17.91
C GLU A 199 -17.81 65.64 19.12
N LYS A 200 -17.22 65.78 20.31
CA LYS A 200 -17.94 65.52 21.56
C LYS A 200 -18.98 66.62 21.73
N THR A 201 -20.21 66.35 21.37
CA THR A 201 -21.36 67.19 21.69
C THR A 201 -21.86 66.86 23.11
N GLU A 202 -22.42 67.85 23.81
CA GLU A 202 -22.92 67.78 25.20
C GLU A 202 -23.92 66.62 25.45
N GLU A 203 -24.49 66.06 24.39
CA GLU A 203 -25.37 64.89 24.42
C GLU A 203 -24.66 63.60 24.86
N ASP A 204 -23.37 63.44 24.55
CA ASP A 204 -22.59 62.23 24.90
C ASP A 204 -22.28 62.16 26.42
N GLU A 205 -22.10 63.31 27.06
CA GLU A 205 -21.95 63.38 28.52
C GLU A 205 -23.26 63.02 29.23
N SER A 206 -24.41 63.44 28.67
CA SER A 206 -25.72 63.07 29.21
C SER A 206 -26.00 61.58 29.07
N MET A 207 -25.61 60.97 27.94
CA MET A 207 -25.84 59.55 27.65
C MET A 207 -24.89 58.64 28.45
N ALA A 208 -23.64 59.07 28.67
CA ALA A 208 -22.70 58.37 29.55
C ALA A 208 -23.14 58.37 31.04
N THR A 209 -23.81 59.44 31.47
CA THR A 209 -24.37 59.56 32.83
C THR A 209 -25.62 58.69 32.97
N MET A 210 -26.47 58.62 31.94
CA MET A 210 -27.66 57.75 31.90
C MET A 210 -27.29 56.25 31.83
N MET A 211 -26.16 55.91 31.19
CA MET A 211 -25.62 54.55 31.08
C MET A 211 -24.71 54.13 32.25
N GLY A 212 -24.56 54.97 33.29
CA GLY A 212 -23.87 54.62 34.54
C GLY A 212 -22.35 54.67 34.51
N PHE A 213 -21.72 55.34 33.53
CA PHE A 213 -20.26 55.58 33.49
C PHE A 213 -19.82 56.82 34.29
N GLY A 214 -20.73 57.44 35.04
CA GLY A 214 -20.44 58.53 35.96
C GLY A 214 -19.91 58.03 37.30
N GLY A 215 -18.58 57.86 37.40
CA GLY A 215 -17.89 57.86 38.69
C GLY A 215 -17.24 56.56 39.11
N PHE A 216 -16.04 56.29 38.58
CA PHE A 216 -15.08 55.38 39.21
C PHE A 216 -13.87 56.17 39.73
N GLY A 217 -14.00 56.63 40.98
CA GLY A 217 -12.88 56.91 41.90
C GLY A 217 -11.91 58.05 41.57
N SER A 218 -12.25 59.29 41.93
CA SER A 218 -11.23 60.31 42.23
C SER A 218 -10.72 60.15 43.67
N SER A 219 -9.40 60.11 43.81
CA SER A 219 -8.62 59.96 45.04
C SER A 219 -8.99 60.91 46.21
N LYS A 220 -9.13 60.37 47.44
CA LYS A 220 -8.38 60.69 48.70
C LYS A 220 -9.21 60.46 49.97
N LYS A 221 -8.91 59.37 50.67
CA LYS A 221 -8.42 59.37 52.06
C LYS A 221 -7.59 58.11 52.27
#